data_AF-A0A369QJF0-F1
#
_entry.id   AF-A0A369QJF0-F1
#
_cell.length_a   1.000
_cell.length_b   1.000
_cell.length_c   1.000
_cell.angle_alpha   90.00
_cell.angle_beta   90.00
_cell.angle_gamma   90.00
#
_symmetry.space_group_name_H-M   'P 1'
#
loop_
_entity.id
_entity.type
_entity.pdbx_description
1 polymer ?
#
loop_
_entity_poly.entity_id
_entity_poly.type
_entity_poly.pdbx_seq_one_letter_code
_entity_poly.pdbx_strand_id
1 'polypeptide(L)'
;MPIKIKASTYAGSFEAEIGTACLAFSVENHGNTEAEICFDGDSPVTVPLPPNTTREFNNINGAFYHGKIVGAFSPLPAGSSEAPINKVVILKSNYFCS
;
A
#
# COMPACT_ATOMS: atom_id res chain seq x y z
N MET A 1 7.31 -6.85 15.33
CA MET A 1 7.34 -7.46 13.99
C MET A 1 6.25 -6.80 13.16
N PRO A 2 6.49 -6.42 11.89
CA PRO A 2 5.46 -5.83 11.05
C PRO A 2 4.33 -6.84 10.77
N ILE A 3 3.07 -6.39 10.83
CA ILE A 3 1.88 -7.21 10.57
C ILE A 3 1.42 -6.93 9.14
N LYS A 4 1.28 -7.97 8.34
CA LYS A 4 0.74 -7.88 6.98
C LYS A 4 -0.77 -7.63 7.04
N ILE A 5 -1.22 -6.50 6.50
CA ILE A 5 -2.64 -6.13 6.46
C ILE A 5 -3.26 -6.30 5.07
N LYS A 6 -2.44 -6.32 4.00
CA LYS A 6 -2.89 -6.69 2.65
C LYS A 6 -1.75 -7.32 1.85
N ALA A 7 -2.11 -8.29 1.02
CA ALA A 7 -1.33 -8.67 -0.14
C ALA A 7 -2.27 -8.81 -1.34
N SER A 8 -2.01 -8.06 -2.40
CA SER A 8 -2.71 -8.25 -3.68
C SER A 8 -1.68 -8.71 -4.69
N THR A 9 -1.93 -9.87 -5.29
CA THR A 9 -1.20 -10.40 -6.44
C THR A 9 -2.20 -10.39 -7.60
N TYR A 10 -1.85 -9.82 -8.74
CA TYR A 10 -2.69 -9.75 -9.96
C TYR A 10 -3.84 -8.73 -9.92
N ALA A 11 -3.54 -7.48 -9.57
CA ALA A 11 -4.56 -6.43 -9.53
C ALA A 11 -4.18 -5.20 -10.36
N GLY A 12 -5.15 -4.62 -11.07
CA GLY A 12 -5.03 -3.29 -11.66
C GLY A 12 -5.14 -2.18 -10.60
N SER A 13 -5.81 -2.49 -9.48
CA SER A 13 -5.96 -1.62 -8.32
C SER A 13 -6.02 -2.42 -7.03
N PHE A 14 -5.79 -1.77 -5.89
CA PHE A 14 -5.87 -2.39 -4.57
C PHE A 14 -6.49 -1.44 -3.55
N GLU A 15 -7.12 -2.04 -2.54
CA GLU A 15 -7.65 -1.36 -1.37
C GLU A 15 -7.33 -2.17 -0.11
N ALA A 16 -6.91 -1.46 0.94
CA ALA A 16 -6.70 -2.01 2.27
C ALA A 16 -7.17 -1.04 3.35
N GLU A 17 -7.95 -1.54 4.29
CA GLU A 17 -8.41 -0.76 5.44
C GLU A 17 -7.41 -0.87 6.59
N ILE A 18 -7.08 0.26 7.22
CA ILE A 18 -6.32 0.30 8.46
C ILE A 18 -7.32 0.20 9.62
N GLY A 19 -7.77 -1.02 9.90
CA GLY A 19 -8.84 -1.29 10.88
C GLY A 19 -8.46 -1.13 12.36
N THR A 20 -7.17 -0.93 12.69
CA THR A 20 -6.72 -0.64 14.06
C THR A 20 -5.71 0.49 14.07
N ALA A 21 -5.81 1.35 15.09
CA ALA A 21 -4.89 2.43 15.42
C ALA A 21 -3.43 2.06 15.09
N CYS A 22 -2.86 2.74 14.09
CA CYS A 22 -1.54 2.46 13.55
C CYS A 22 -0.75 3.77 13.45
N LEU A 23 0.48 3.80 13.95
CA LEU A 23 1.34 4.99 13.83
C LEU A 23 2.20 4.98 12.56
N ALA A 24 2.42 3.80 11.98
CA ALA A 24 3.30 3.62 10.85
C ALA A 24 2.94 2.38 10.05
N PHE A 25 2.93 2.51 8.73
CA PHE A 25 2.81 1.39 7.81
C PHE A 25 3.74 1.60 6.60
N SER A 26 4.07 0.50 5.93
CA SER A 26 4.80 0.51 4.67
C SER A 26 3.96 -0.12 3.57
N VAL A 27 4.16 0.36 2.35
CA VAL A 27 3.62 -0.24 1.14
C VAL A 27 4.78 -0.66 0.25
N GLU A 28 4.82 -1.93 -0.11
CA GLU A 28 5.88 -2.55 -0.89
C GLU A 28 5.31 -2.95 -2.24
N ASN A 29 5.92 -2.48 -3.33
CA ASN A 29 5.59 -2.89 -4.69
C ASN A 29 6.58 -3.97 -5.13
N HIS A 30 6.14 -5.22 -5.10
CA HIS A 30 6.86 -6.39 -5.62
C HIS A 30 6.45 -6.71 -7.06
N GLY A 31 5.72 -5.81 -7.72
CA GLY A 31 5.33 -5.94 -9.11
C GLY A 31 6.42 -5.43 -10.06
N ASN A 32 6.11 -5.49 -11.36
CA ASN A 32 6.96 -4.96 -12.43
C ASN A 32 6.51 -3.59 -12.96
N THR A 33 5.45 -3.03 -12.40
CA THR A 33 4.79 -1.80 -12.85
C THR A 33 4.66 -0.82 -11.70
N GLU A 34 4.78 0.48 -11.97
CA GLU A 34 4.58 1.53 -10.96
C GLU A 34 3.14 1.54 -10.45
N ALA A 35 2.98 1.73 -9.14
CA ALA A 35 1.69 1.94 -8.51
C ALA A 35 1.57 3.40 -8.05
N GLU A 36 0.40 4.01 -8.25
CA GLU A 36 0.03 5.25 -7.59
C GLU A 36 -0.78 4.94 -6.33
N ILE A 37 -0.36 5.48 -5.19
CA ILE A 37 -0.96 5.20 -3.88
C ILE A 37 -1.60 6.45 -3.32
N CYS A 38 -2.81 6.32 -2.80
CA CYS A 38 -3.53 7.40 -2.12
C CYS A 38 -4.09 6.90 -0.78
N PHE A 39 -4.24 7.84 0.16
CA PHE A 39 -4.89 7.61 1.45
C PHE A 39 -6.26 8.24 1.43
N ASP A 40 -7.27 7.38 1.31
CA ASP A 40 -8.67 7.78 1.38
C ASP A 40 -8.99 8.06 2.86
N GLY A 41 -8.94 9.34 3.17
CA GLY A 41 -8.93 9.89 4.52
C GLY A 41 -8.92 11.41 4.52
N ASP A 42 -8.02 12.06 3.75
CA ASP A 42 -7.97 13.54 3.67
C ASP A 42 -6.95 14.09 2.64
N SER A 43 -6.32 13.25 1.79
CA SER A 43 -5.23 13.69 0.93
C SER A 43 -5.50 13.39 -0.55
N PRO A 44 -5.63 14.41 -1.41
CA PRO A 44 -5.71 14.22 -2.86
C PRO A 44 -4.35 13.84 -3.48
N VAL A 45 -3.30 13.69 -2.67
CA VAL A 45 -1.93 13.45 -3.14
C VAL A 45 -1.75 11.96 -3.39
N THR A 46 -1.61 11.59 -4.67
CA THR A 46 -1.08 10.30 -5.06
C THR A 46 0.44 10.27 -4.92
N VAL A 47 0.97 9.17 -4.41
CA VAL A 47 2.40 8.93 -4.27
C VAL A 47 2.80 7.82 -5.23
N PRO A 48 3.72 8.06 -6.18
CA PRO A 48 4.23 7.02 -7.05
C PRO A 48 5.09 6.03 -6.23
N LEU A 49 4.90 4.75 -6.50
CA LEU A 49 5.64 3.63 -5.92
C LEU A 49 6.20 2.76 -7.05
N PRO A 50 7.46 2.98 -7.47
CA PRO A 50 8.10 2.22 -8.52
C PRO A 50 8.20 0.71 -8.21
N PRO A 51 8.41 -0.13 -9.24
CA PRO A 51 8.65 -1.57 -9.07
C PRO A 51 9.79 -1.89 -8.11
N ASN A 52 9.62 -2.93 -7.30
CA ASN A 52 10.61 -3.42 -6.31
C ASN A 52 11.06 -2.36 -5.29
N THR A 53 10.18 -1.40 -4.97
CA THR A 53 10.44 -0.38 -3.96
C THR A 53 9.45 -0.45 -2.80
N THR A 54 9.84 0.18 -1.70
CA THR A 54 9.02 0.33 -0.50
C THR A 54 8.86 1.79 -0.17
N ARG A 55 7.65 2.19 0.22
CA ARG A 55 7.37 3.50 0.78
C ARG A 55 6.85 3.36 2.19
N GLU A 56 7.44 4.13 3.10
CA GLU A 56 7.03 4.19 4.49
C GLU A 56 6.18 5.44 4.74
N PHE A 57 5.15 5.28 5.56
CA PHE A 57 4.25 6.33 5.98
C PHE A 57 4.24 6.32 7.52
N ASN A 58 4.85 7.35 8.09
CA ASN A 58 5.04 7.50 9.52
C ASN A 58 4.28 8.74 9.99
N ASN A 59 3.38 8.58 10.96
CA ASN A 59 2.72 9.73 11.57
C ASN A 59 3.64 10.32 12.66
N ILE A 60 4.29 11.44 12.33
CA ILE A 60 5.24 12.11 13.23
C ILE A 60 4.51 12.79 14.40
N ASN A 61 3.22 13.09 14.25
CA ASN A 61 2.44 13.84 15.25
C ASN A 61 1.79 12.93 16.31
N GLY A 62 2.04 11.61 16.27
CA GLY A 62 1.48 10.65 17.23
C GLY A 62 -0.01 10.35 17.05
N ALA A 63 -0.65 10.93 16.03
CA ALA A 63 -2.02 10.58 15.67
C ALA A 63 -2.06 9.20 14.99
N PHE A 64 -3.07 8.41 15.32
CA PHE A 64 -3.26 7.13 14.65
C PHE A 64 -3.82 7.33 13.25
N TYR A 65 -3.30 6.55 12.30
CA TYR A 65 -3.92 6.39 11.00
C TYR A 65 -5.22 5.60 11.15
N HIS A 66 -6.30 6.21 10.66
CA HIS A 66 -7.60 5.59 10.45
C HIS A 66 -8.01 5.93 9.00
N GLY A 67 -8.39 4.93 8.22
CA GLY A 67 -8.79 5.15 6.83
C GLY A 67 -8.41 3.99 5.92
N LYS A 68 -8.45 4.27 4.61
CA LYS A 68 -8.15 3.26 3.59
C LYS A 68 -6.94 3.68 2.77
N ILE A 69 -6.14 2.68 2.43
CA ILE A 69 -5.07 2.79 1.46
C ILE A 69 -5.63 2.27 0.14
N VAL A 70 -5.65 3.12 -0.87
CA VAL A 70 -6.05 2.76 -2.22
C VAL A 70 -4.88 2.94 -3.16
N GLY A 71 -4.84 2.18 -4.24
CA GLY A 71 -3.85 2.41 -5.29
C GLY A 71 -4.20 1.74 -6.59
N ALA A 72 -3.56 2.19 -7.66
CA ALA A 72 -3.72 1.67 -9.01
C ALA A 72 -2.37 1.54 -9.71
N PHE A 73 -2.22 0.52 -10.55
CA PHE A 73 -1.01 0.33 -11.35
C PHE A 73 -1.18 0.98 -12.72
N SER A 74 -0.18 1.76 -13.15
CA SER A 74 -0.19 2.45 -14.44
C SER A 74 1.18 2.32 -15.13
N PRO A 75 1.23 1.84 -16.40
CA PRO A 75 0.12 1.29 -17.19
C PRO A 75 -0.40 -0.02 -16.58
N LEU A 76 -1.66 -0.41 -16.85
CA LEU A 76 -2.07 -1.79 -16.57
C LEU A 76 -1.10 -2.73 -17.30
N PRO A 77 -0.43 -3.69 -16.62
CA PRO A 77 0.59 -4.49 -17.28
C PRO A 77 -0.06 -5.22 -18.44
N ALA A 78 0.54 -5.14 -19.63
CA ALA A 78 0.08 -5.89 -20.78
C ALA A 78 0.12 -7.38 -20.40
N GLY A 79 -1.06 -7.99 -20.29
CA GLY A 79 -1.17 -9.40 -19.96
C GLY A 79 -0.53 -10.22 -21.08
N SER A 80 0.71 -10.66 -20.90
CA SER A 80 1.14 -11.89 -21.55
C SER A 80 0.35 -13.04 -20.90
N SER A 81 0.18 -14.12 -21.63
CA SER A 81 -0.61 -15.31 -21.31
C SER A 81 -0.26 -16.04 -20.00
N GLU A 82 0.56 -15.43 -19.14
CA GLU A 82 0.93 -15.88 -17.78
C GLU A 82 0.85 -14.70 -16.77
N ALA A 83 -0.29 -14.00 -16.77
CA ALA A 83 -0.79 -13.08 -15.72
C ALA A 83 0.08 -11.84 -15.32
N PRO A 84 -0.51 -10.64 -15.21
CA PRO A 84 0.20 -9.42 -14.80
C PRO A 84 0.78 -9.54 -13.37
N ILE A 85 2.12 -9.49 -13.23
CA ILE A 85 2.82 -9.54 -11.93
C ILE A 85 2.73 -8.15 -11.26
N ASN A 86 1.53 -7.78 -10.83
CA ASN A 86 1.33 -6.67 -9.90
C ASN A 86 1.20 -7.25 -8.51
N LYS A 87 2.18 -6.98 -7.64
CA LYS A 87 2.17 -7.45 -6.27
C LYS A 87 2.40 -6.28 -5.33
N VAL A 88 1.43 -6.01 -4.47
CA VAL A 88 1.60 -5.04 -3.38
C VAL A 88 1.47 -5.75 -2.04
N VAL A 89 2.32 -5.40 -1.10
CA VAL A 89 2.24 -5.84 0.29
C VAL A 89 2.15 -4.60 1.17
N ILE A 90 1.19 -4.59 2.07
CA ILE A 90 1.02 -3.51 3.04
C ILE A 90 1.30 -4.08 4.42
N LEU A 91 2.24 -3.46 5.12
CA LEU A 91 2.69 -3.87 6.44
C LEU A 91 2.44 -2.75 7.46
N LYS A 92 1.92 -3.10 8.63
CA LYS A 92 1.75 -2.22 9.79
C LYS A 92 2.91 -2.43 10.76
N SER A 93 3.61 -1.37 11.16
CA SER A 93 4.87 -1.47 11.91
C SER A 93 4.80 -1.11 13.40
N ASN A 94 3.72 -0.50 13.88
CA ASN A 94 3.57 -0.17 15.30
C ASN A 94 2.18 -0.54 15.82
N TYR A 95 2.16 -1.47 16.78
CA TYR A 95 1.03 -1.74 17.68
C TYR A 95 1.38 -1.13 19.04
N PHE A 96 0.44 -0.42 19.65
CA PHE A 96 0.39 -0.44 21.11
C PHE A 96 -0.33 -1.73 21.48
N CYS A 97 0.38 -2.66 22.13
CA CYS A 97 -0.30 -3.62 22.98
C CYS A 97 -0.84 -2.81 24.16
N SER A 98 -2.16 -2.67 24.24
CA SER A 98 -2.84 -2.37 25.51
C SER A 98 -2.73 -3.57 26.42
#